data_AF-V4JIP1-F1
#
_entry.id   AF-V4JIP1-F1
#
_cell.length_a   1.000
_cell.length_b   1.000
_cell.length_c   1.000
_cell.angle_alpha   90.00
_cell.angle_beta   90.00
_cell.angle_gamma   90.00
#
_symmetry.space_group_name_H-M   'P 1'
#
loop_
_entity.id
_entity.type
_entity.pdbx_description
1 polymer ?
#
loop_
_entity_poly.entity_id
_entity_poly.type
_entity_poly.pdbx_seq_one_letter_code
_entity_poly.pdbx_strand_id
1 'polypeptide(L)'
;MTGLSGTVTGCRAYLNRRLARLGIAVVFECTVSGSLSSVTEVRAMAEEASRTLGDALGTKLAPLLSERELIGRSFDLYKFRLTFGVSEIGELRLVVRKNVPLNVSGVLSATSLPVLGREALERLAKGEAVTVGTNLGYREAARECEQGETPVGQVAIPKFVIYSAEGEIPRIPPESWSLALEWKGSRRTLTYQELLERSKDLGAMDFHCVTGWSVKGKRYTGVTLDELLRGMGDLSEAKWVFAESATGYSTVIPIEEAHRTLIVFGIDGQRLSPENGGPARLFNPSLYGWKGAKWLVKISLEKDYIDGFWEALSYHERGLVQRNERFKIRNPDVVDLC
;
A
#
# COMPACT_ATOMS: atom_id res chain seq x y z
N MET A 1 -34.89 -18.93 -1.16
CA MET A 1 -34.02 -18.04 -1.96
C MET A 1 -33.54 -16.92 -1.05
N THR A 2 -32.50 -17.17 -0.26
CA THR A 2 -31.78 -16.13 0.50
C THR A 2 -30.91 -15.39 -0.50
N GLY A 3 -31.36 -14.21 -0.92
CA GLY A 3 -30.59 -13.35 -1.83
C GLY A 3 -29.21 -13.10 -1.24
N LEU A 4 -28.18 -13.17 -2.08
CA LEU A 4 -26.81 -12.82 -1.70
C LEU A 4 -26.83 -11.43 -1.06
N SER A 5 -26.34 -11.35 0.18
CA SER A 5 -26.37 -10.17 1.02
C SER A 5 -25.31 -9.13 0.64
N GLY A 6 -24.35 -9.49 -0.21
CA GLY A 6 -23.38 -8.57 -0.81
C GLY A 6 -23.33 -8.71 -2.33
N THR A 7 -22.90 -7.65 -3.02
CA THR A 7 -22.85 -7.60 -4.49
C THR A 7 -21.53 -7.02 -5.00
N VAL A 8 -21.14 -7.41 -6.21
CA VAL A 8 -20.01 -6.80 -6.95
C VAL A 8 -20.57 -6.01 -8.12
N THR A 9 -20.37 -4.69 -8.12
CA THR A 9 -20.98 -3.79 -9.13
C THR A 9 -20.06 -3.49 -10.31
N GLY A 10 -18.77 -3.78 -10.17
CA GLY A 10 -17.78 -3.61 -11.22
C GLY A 10 -16.37 -3.91 -10.72
N CYS A 11 -15.48 -4.15 -11.68
CA CYS A 11 -14.05 -4.34 -11.43
C CYS A 11 -13.21 -3.55 -12.43
N ARG A 12 -12.04 -3.12 -11.98
CA ARG A 12 -11.02 -2.44 -12.77
C ARG A 12 -9.70 -3.16 -12.59
N ALA A 13 -8.98 -3.38 -13.69
CA ALA A 13 -7.64 -3.96 -13.70
C ALA A 13 -6.68 -3.09 -14.51
N TYR A 14 -5.44 -2.97 -14.06
CA TYR A 14 -4.41 -2.16 -14.72
C TYR A 14 -3.02 -2.75 -14.51
N LEU A 15 -2.11 -2.45 -15.43
CA LEU A 15 -0.73 -2.89 -15.35
C LEU A 15 0.03 -2.01 -14.35
N ASN A 16 0.74 -2.62 -13.40
CA ASN A 16 1.65 -1.92 -12.51
C ASN A 16 3.10 -2.23 -12.87
N ARG A 17 3.71 -1.34 -13.66
CA ARG A 17 5.10 -1.51 -14.12
C ARG A 17 6.13 -1.33 -13.01
N ARG A 18 5.79 -0.63 -11.92
CA ARG A 18 6.69 -0.40 -10.78
C ARG A 18 6.88 -1.67 -9.93
N LEU A 19 5.88 -2.54 -9.90
CA LEU A 19 5.91 -3.79 -9.13
C LEU A 19 6.29 -5.03 -9.97
N ALA A 20 6.54 -4.87 -11.27
CA ALA A 20 6.90 -5.98 -12.15
C ALA A 20 8.13 -6.76 -11.67
N ARG A 21 9.11 -6.08 -11.05
CA ARG A 21 10.31 -6.70 -10.46
C ARG A 21 10.01 -7.65 -9.29
N LEU A 22 8.85 -7.49 -8.67
CA LEU A 22 8.33 -8.35 -7.59
C LEU A 22 7.36 -9.41 -8.13
N GLY A 23 7.31 -9.60 -9.45
CA GLY A 23 6.42 -10.56 -10.09
C GLY A 23 4.94 -10.14 -10.13
N ILE A 24 4.59 -8.96 -9.62
CA ILE A 24 3.24 -8.38 -9.66
C ILE A 24 3.08 -7.62 -10.98
N ALA A 25 2.22 -8.10 -11.86
CA ALA A 25 2.02 -7.49 -13.18
C ALA A 25 0.73 -6.65 -13.24
N VAL A 26 -0.38 -7.24 -12.86
CA VAL A 26 -1.70 -6.60 -12.92
C VAL A 26 -2.21 -6.38 -11.51
N VAL A 27 -2.73 -5.19 -11.22
CA VAL A 27 -3.47 -4.88 -10.00
C VAL A 27 -4.93 -4.75 -10.39
N PHE A 28 -5.83 -5.24 -9.54
CA PHE A 28 -7.27 -5.09 -9.74
C PHE A 28 -8.00 -4.72 -8.46
N GLU A 29 -9.14 -4.07 -8.64
CA GLU A 29 -10.03 -3.63 -7.57
C GLU A 29 -11.47 -3.75 -8.04
N CYS A 30 -12.36 -4.16 -7.14
CA CYS A 30 -13.78 -4.32 -7.40
C CYS A 30 -14.61 -3.52 -6.39
N THR A 31 -15.70 -2.94 -6.90
CA THR A 31 -16.66 -2.18 -6.09
C THR A 31 -17.69 -3.12 -5.51
N VAL A 32 -17.82 -3.09 -4.20
CA VAL A 32 -18.64 -4.03 -3.42
C VAL A 32 -19.65 -3.27 -2.56
N SER A 33 -20.76 -3.90 -2.24
CA SER A 33 -21.75 -3.35 -1.30
C SER A 33 -22.45 -4.45 -0.52
N GLY A 34 -23.30 -4.06 0.43
CA GLY A 34 -24.11 -4.97 1.22
C GLY A 34 -23.44 -5.44 2.51
N SER A 35 -23.78 -6.65 2.97
CA SER A 35 -23.33 -7.24 4.23
C SER A 35 -22.93 -8.70 4.02
N LEU A 36 -22.00 -9.19 4.81
CA LEU A 36 -21.42 -10.53 4.79
C LEU A 36 -21.40 -11.07 6.22
N SER A 37 -22.38 -11.88 6.55
CA SER A 37 -22.63 -12.46 7.87
C SER A 37 -21.99 -13.84 8.07
N SER A 38 -21.47 -14.45 7.01
CA SER A 38 -20.85 -15.78 7.07
C SER A 38 -19.68 -15.94 6.09
N VAL A 39 -18.83 -16.92 6.37
CA VAL A 39 -17.70 -17.26 5.47
C VAL A 39 -18.20 -17.75 4.10
N THR A 40 -19.39 -18.36 4.04
CA THR A 40 -20.03 -18.76 2.77
C THR A 40 -20.33 -17.54 1.89
N GLU A 41 -20.85 -16.46 2.47
CA GLU A 41 -21.11 -15.21 1.74
C GLU A 41 -19.81 -14.53 1.31
N VAL A 42 -18.77 -14.58 2.14
CA VAL A 42 -17.41 -14.10 1.78
C VAL A 42 -16.86 -14.85 0.57
N ARG A 43 -17.00 -16.19 0.53
CA ARG A 43 -16.59 -17.00 -0.64
C ARG A 43 -17.41 -16.66 -1.87
N ALA A 44 -18.73 -16.52 -1.73
CA ALA A 44 -19.61 -16.17 -2.85
C ALA A 44 -19.24 -14.81 -3.47
N MET A 45 -18.94 -13.79 -2.66
CA MET A 45 -18.48 -12.49 -3.15
C MET A 45 -17.12 -12.59 -3.86
N ALA A 46 -16.18 -13.39 -3.34
CA ALA A 46 -14.90 -13.62 -4.00
C ALA A 46 -15.06 -14.32 -5.37
N GLU A 47 -15.99 -15.29 -5.47
CA GLU A 47 -16.34 -15.98 -6.71
C GLU A 47 -16.98 -15.03 -7.73
N GLU A 48 -17.90 -14.17 -7.28
CA GLU A 48 -18.53 -13.14 -8.12
C GLU A 48 -17.52 -12.12 -8.64
N ALA A 49 -16.62 -11.63 -7.78
CA ALA A 49 -15.55 -10.72 -8.17
C ALA A 49 -14.57 -11.38 -9.17
N SER A 50 -14.18 -12.62 -8.92
CA SER A 50 -13.29 -13.37 -9.83
C SER A 50 -13.93 -13.61 -11.19
N ARG A 51 -15.25 -13.88 -11.23
CA ARG A 51 -16.01 -14.02 -12.48
C ARG A 51 -16.08 -12.71 -13.23
N THR A 52 -16.49 -11.63 -12.55
CA THR A 52 -16.59 -10.29 -13.13
C THR A 52 -15.26 -9.80 -13.69
N LEU A 53 -14.17 -9.99 -12.93
CA LEU A 53 -12.81 -9.70 -13.38
C LEU A 53 -12.38 -10.58 -14.55
N GLY A 54 -12.65 -11.90 -14.46
CA GLY A 54 -12.33 -12.86 -15.51
C GLY A 54 -13.00 -12.53 -16.83
N ASP A 55 -14.28 -12.19 -16.81
CA ASP A 55 -15.04 -11.75 -17.99
C ASP A 55 -14.42 -10.51 -18.64
N ALA A 56 -14.04 -9.51 -17.82
CA ALA A 56 -13.38 -8.30 -18.31
C ALA A 56 -11.98 -8.57 -18.90
N LEU A 57 -11.24 -9.51 -18.31
CA LEU A 57 -9.90 -9.88 -18.76
C LEU A 57 -9.90 -10.97 -19.84
N GLY A 58 -11.06 -11.53 -20.22
CA GLY A 58 -11.16 -12.63 -21.17
C GLY A 58 -10.49 -13.92 -20.68
N THR A 59 -10.56 -14.21 -19.37
CA THR A 59 -9.96 -15.39 -18.75
C THR A 59 -10.86 -15.98 -17.67
N LYS A 60 -10.54 -17.21 -17.20
CA LYS A 60 -11.29 -17.86 -16.12
C LYS A 60 -10.47 -17.85 -14.84
N LEU A 61 -10.94 -17.12 -13.84
CA LEU A 61 -10.31 -17.03 -12.53
C LEU A 61 -11.14 -17.77 -11.49
N ALA A 62 -10.50 -18.66 -10.73
CA ALA A 62 -11.12 -19.34 -9.60
C ALA A 62 -10.42 -18.93 -8.29
N PRO A 63 -11.17 -18.38 -7.31
CA PRO A 63 -10.61 -18.04 -6.01
C PRO A 63 -10.65 -19.25 -5.06
N LEU A 64 -9.53 -19.51 -4.39
CA LEU A 64 -9.43 -20.51 -3.34
C LEU A 64 -9.02 -19.84 -2.03
N LEU A 65 -9.92 -19.83 -1.04
CA LEU A 65 -9.64 -19.24 0.28
C LEU A 65 -8.40 -19.91 0.89
N SER A 66 -7.37 -19.12 1.17
CA SER A 66 -6.10 -19.60 1.74
C SER A 66 -5.93 -19.18 3.19
N GLU A 67 -6.33 -17.96 3.56
CA GLU A 67 -6.08 -17.41 4.88
C GLU A 67 -7.18 -16.44 5.31
N ARG A 68 -7.37 -16.30 6.63
CA ARG A 68 -8.11 -15.21 7.26
C ARG A 68 -7.22 -14.59 8.34
N GLU A 69 -7.01 -13.29 8.26
CA GLU A 69 -6.19 -12.53 9.18
C GLU A 69 -7.01 -11.39 9.83
N LEU A 70 -6.88 -11.23 11.14
CA LEU A 70 -7.51 -10.11 11.87
C LEU A 70 -6.52 -8.95 11.98
N ILE A 71 -6.83 -7.83 11.34
CA ILE A 71 -5.97 -6.64 11.26
C ILE A 71 -6.56 -5.52 12.12
N GLY A 72 -5.72 -4.91 12.98
CA GLY A 72 -6.12 -3.76 13.80
C GLY A 72 -7.36 -4.03 14.68
N ARG A 73 -7.60 -5.30 15.03
CA ARG A 73 -8.72 -5.82 15.85
C ARG A 73 -10.14 -5.59 15.30
N SER A 74 -10.28 -5.02 14.11
CA SER A 74 -11.59 -4.60 13.57
C SER A 74 -11.80 -4.94 12.10
N PHE A 75 -10.78 -5.44 11.41
CA PHE A 75 -10.85 -5.80 10.00
C PHE A 75 -10.50 -7.28 9.83
N ASP A 76 -11.41 -8.03 9.24
CA ASP A 76 -11.13 -9.37 8.73
C ASP A 76 -10.61 -9.25 7.30
N LEU A 77 -9.36 -9.66 7.08
CA LEU A 77 -8.74 -9.78 5.77
C LEU A 77 -8.79 -11.25 5.34
N TYR A 78 -9.60 -11.55 4.34
CA TYR A 78 -9.64 -12.87 3.72
C TYR A 78 -8.75 -12.87 2.47
N LYS A 79 -7.81 -13.82 2.40
CA LYS A 79 -6.91 -14.00 1.25
C LYS A 79 -7.32 -15.23 0.46
N PHE A 80 -7.31 -15.10 -0.85
CA PHE A 80 -7.66 -16.14 -1.80
C PHE A 80 -6.53 -16.26 -2.81
N ARG A 81 -6.10 -17.48 -3.09
CA ARG A 81 -5.24 -17.76 -4.24
C ARG A 81 -6.10 -17.75 -5.49
N LEU A 82 -5.71 -17.03 -6.52
CA LEU A 82 -6.39 -17.02 -7.80
C LEU A 82 -5.74 -18.02 -8.75
N THR A 83 -6.55 -18.91 -9.31
CA THR A 83 -6.06 -19.94 -10.22
C THR A 83 -6.68 -19.83 -11.61
N PHE A 84 -5.89 -20.26 -12.61
CA PHE A 84 -6.34 -20.61 -13.95
C PHE A 84 -6.04 -22.10 -14.17
N GLY A 85 -7.08 -22.93 -14.24
CA GLY A 85 -6.92 -24.38 -14.20
C GLY A 85 -6.24 -24.81 -12.89
N VAL A 86 -5.07 -25.43 -13.01
CA VAL A 86 -4.26 -25.90 -11.86
C VAL A 86 -3.17 -24.90 -11.42
N SER A 87 -2.97 -23.83 -12.20
CA SER A 87 -1.89 -22.87 -11.96
C SER A 87 -2.37 -21.70 -11.10
N GLU A 88 -1.63 -21.39 -10.05
CA GLU A 88 -1.80 -20.17 -9.29
C GLU A 88 -1.18 -19.00 -10.05
N ILE A 89 -1.99 -17.97 -10.28
CA ILE A 89 -1.65 -16.83 -11.15
C ILE A 89 -1.89 -15.48 -10.46
N GLY A 90 -2.25 -15.47 -9.18
CA GLY A 90 -2.50 -14.24 -8.45
C GLY A 90 -3.08 -14.45 -7.06
N GLU A 91 -3.44 -13.34 -6.43
CA GLU A 91 -4.05 -13.27 -5.12
C GLU A 91 -5.23 -12.30 -5.16
N LEU A 92 -6.33 -12.68 -4.50
CA LEU A 92 -7.48 -11.83 -4.24
C LEU A 92 -7.63 -11.66 -2.73
N ARG A 93 -7.94 -10.43 -2.32
CA ARG A 93 -8.19 -10.04 -0.94
C ARG A 93 -9.59 -9.46 -0.82
N LEU A 94 -10.30 -9.89 0.21
CA LEU A 94 -11.60 -9.35 0.58
C LEU A 94 -11.50 -8.84 2.01
N VAL A 95 -11.74 -7.54 2.19
CA VAL A 95 -11.67 -6.88 3.50
C VAL A 95 -13.07 -6.69 4.03
N VAL A 96 -13.35 -7.17 5.24
CA VAL A 96 -14.64 -7.03 5.93
C VAL A 96 -14.43 -6.32 7.26
N ARG A 97 -15.35 -5.43 7.62
CA ARG A 97 -15.44 -4.80 8.93
C ARG A 97 -16.86 -4.88 9.45
N LYS A 98 -17.09 -5.51 10.61
CA LYS A 98 -18.42 -5.67 11.22
C LYS A 98 -19.48 -6.15 10.20
N ASN A 99 -19.14 -7.20 9.46
CA ASN A 99 -19.95 -7.75 8.35
C ASN A 99 -20.08 -6.85 7.11
N VAL A 100 -19.50 -5.65 7.05
CA VAL A 100 -19.55 -4.80 5.85
C VAL A 100 -18.28 -5.01 5.01
N PRO A 101 -18.39 -5.42 3.73
CA PRO A 101 -17.23 -5.52 2.85
C PRO A 101 -16.74 -4.11 2.48
N LEU A 102 -15.44 -3.86 2.62
CA LEU A 102 -14.82 -2.57 2.29
C LEU A 102 -14.38 -2.54 0.84
N ASN A 103 -13.72 -3.61 0.40
CA ASN A 103 -13.23 -3.78 -0.96
C ASN A 103 -12.99 -5.26 -1.25
N VAL A 104 -13.00 -5.59 -2.54
CA VAL A 104 -12.29 -6.74 -3.08
C VAL A 104 -11.19 -6.20 -3.99
N SER A 105 -9.95 -6.63 -3.81
CA SER A 105 -8.82 -6.19 -4.62
C SER A 105 -7.74 -7.26 -4.64
N GLY A 106 -6.75 -7.12 -5.51
CA GLY A 106 -5.69 -8.10 -5.58
C GLY A 106 -4.75 -7.88 -6.75
N VAL A 107 -3.93 -8.90 -6.99
CA VAL A 107 -2.88 -8.87 -8.00
C VAL A 107 -2.90 -10.13 -8.84
N LEU A 108 -2.54 -10.00 -10.11
CA LEU A 108 -2.15 -11.13 -10.95
C LEU A 108 -0.64 -11.05 -11.23
N SER A 109 0.01 -12.20 -11.16
CA SER A 109 1.44 -12.32 -11.40
C SER A 109 1.77 -12.13 -12.89
N ALA A 110 3.05 -11.93 -13.21
CA ALA A 110 3.51 -11.91 -14.61
C ALA A 110 3.16 -13.21 -15.39
N THR A 111 3.03 -14.35 -14.70
CA THR A 111 2.64 -15.63 -15.32
C THR A 111 1.17 -15.66 -15.74
N SER A 112 0.34 -14.71 -15.31
CA SER A 112 -1.03 -14.57 -15.77
C SER A 112 -1.15 -13.99 -17.19
N LEU A 113 -0.16 -13.21 -17.65
CA LEU A 113 -0.28 -12.46 -18.91
C LEU A 113 -0.61 -13.34 -20.12
N PRO A 114 0.00 -14.54 -20.31
CA PRO A 114 -0.32 -15.40 -21.46
C PRO A 114 -1.73 -15.98 -21.48
N VAL A 115 -2.44 -15.99 -20.34
CA VAL A 115 -3.80 -16.55 -20.24
C VAL A 115 -4.89 -15.48 -20.24
N LEU A 116 -4.52 -14.21 -20.40
CA LEU A 116 -5.48 -13.11 -20.56
C LEU A 116 -5.95 -13.02 -22.02
N GLY A 117 -7.17 -12.54 -22.21
CA GLY A 117 -7.74 -12.29 -23.53
C GLY A 117 -6.96 -11.22 -24.30
N ARG A 118 -6.88 -11.38 -25.62
CA ARG A 118 -6.09 -10.50 -26.51
C ARG A 118 -6.46 -9.02 -26.37
N GLU A 119 -7.76 -8.69 -26.32
CA GLU A 119 -8.23 -7.32 -26.18
C GLU A 119 -7.79 -6.69 -24.84
N ALA A 120 -7.92 -7.44 -23.74
CA ALA A 120 -7.46 -6.99 -22.43
C ALA A 120 -5.95 -6.72 -22.43
N LEU A 121 -5.15 -7.63 -23.02
CA LEU A 121 -3.70 -7.45 -23.15
C LEU A 121 -3.33 -6.22 -23.97
N GLU A 122 -4.00 -5.99 -25.11
CA GLU A 122 -3.74 -4.82 -25.96
C GLU A 122 -4.02 -3.51 -25.21
N ARG A 123 -5.08 -3.45 -24.40
CA ARG A 123 -5.39 -2.29 -23.56
C ARG A 123 -4.36 -2.09 -22.45
N LEU A 124 -4.05 -3.14 -21.70
CA LEU A 124 -3.05 -3.10 -20.62
C LEU A 124 -1.66 -2.70 -21.15
N ALA A 125 -1.26 -3.19 -22.33
CA ALA A 125 0.01 -2.83 -22.96
C ALA A 125 0.10 -1.35 -23.31
N LYS A 126 -1.03 -0.74 -23.72
CA LYS A 126 -1.16 0.71 -23.96
C LYS A 126 -1.20 1.54 -22.67
N GLY A 127 -1.20 0.91 -21.50
CA GLY A 127 -1.32 1.57 -20.20
C GLY A 127 -2.76 1.93 -19.83
N GLU A 128 -3.75 1.41 -20.56
CA GLU A 128 -5.16 1.61 -20.25
C GLU A 128 -5.63 0.61 -19.19
N ALA A 129 -6.56 1.03 -18.35
CA ALA A 129 -7.23 0.12 -17.45
C ALA A 129 -8.34 -0.66 -18.19
N VAL A 130 -8.44 -1.95 -17.92
CA VAL A 130 -9.60 -2.78 -18.29
C VAL A 130 -10.65 -2.58 -17.21
N THR A 131 -11.90 -2.31 -17.58
CA THR A 131 -12.95 -1.93 -16.62
C THR A 131 -14.28 -2.52 -17.06
N VAL A 132 -15.03 -3.04 -16.09
CA VAL A 132 -16.39 -3.55 -16.25
C VAL A 132 -17.26 -3.03 -15.13
N GLY A 133 -18.51 -2.69 -15.43
CA GLY A 133 -19.47 -2.20 -14.45
C GLY A 133 -19.08 -0.86 -13.79
N THR A 134 -19.69 -0.59 -12.64
CA THR A 134 -19.47 0.64 -11.87
C THR A 134 -18.27 0.47 -10.95
N ASN A 135 -17.32 1.41 -11.04
CA ASN A 135 -16.08 1.36 -10.27
C ASN A 135 -15.92 2.62 -9.42
N LEU A 136 -15.75 2.43 -8.11
CA LEU A 136 -15.47 3.48 -7.16
C LEU A 136 -13.97 3.76 -7.14
N GLY A 137 -13.59 5.02 -7.26
CA GLY A 137 -12.19 5.45 -7.18
C GLY A 137 -11.69 5.58 -5.74
N TYR A 138 -10.57 6.30 -5.60
CA TYR A 138 -10.03 6.70 -4.31
C TYR A 138 -11.10 7.38 -3.43
N ARG A 139 -11.17 6.96 -2.16
CA ARG A 139 -12.04 7.56 -1.14
C ARG A 139 -11.31 7.63 0.19
N GLU A 140 -11.52 8.72 0.88
CA GLU A 140 -11.09 8.92 2.26
C GLU A 140 -12.21 8.59 3.23
N ALA A 141 -11.85 8.19 4.45
CA ALA A 141 -12.79 8.20 5.56
C ALA A 141 -13.21 9.65 5.88
N ALA A 142 -14.51 9.83 6.16
CA ALA A 142 -15.11 11.17 6.27
C ALA A 142 -14.71 11.94 7.53
N ARG A 143 -14.20 11.24 8.57
CA ARG A 143 -13.87 11.85 9.86
C ARG A 143 -12.66 11.18 10.51
N GLU A 144 -12.09 11.88 11.47
CA GLU A 144 -11.15 11.31 12.44
C GLU A 144 -11.89 10.46 13.48
N CYS A 145 -11.24 9.39 13.92
CA CYS A 145 -11.74 8.58 15.03
C CYS A 145 -11.57 9.32 16.35
N GLU A 146 -12.40 8.97 17.33
CA GLU A 146 -12.19 9.42 18.70
C GLU A 146 -10.84 8.90 19.19
N GLN A 147 -9.95 9.82 19.55
CA GLN A 147 -8.58 9.48 19.93
C GLN A 147 -8.49 9.25 21.44
N GLY A 148 -7.88 8.14 21.83
CA GLY A 148 -7.36 7.93 23.18
C GLY A 148 -5.87 8.24 23.25
N GLU A 149 -5.21 7.80 24.33
CA GLU A 149 -3.75 7.88 24.47
C GLU A 149 -2.98 7.11 23.37
N THR A 150 -3.64 6.14 22.74
CA THR A 150 -3.11 5.37 21.59
C THR A 150 -4.20 5.33 20.51
N PRO A 151 -3.86 5.42 19.20
CA PRO A 151 -4.86 5.42 18.14
C PRO A 151 -5.78 4.20 18.12
N VAL A 152 -6.95 4.32 17.49
CA VAL A 152 -7.94 3.23 17.40
C VAL A 152 -7.33 1.93 16.84
N GLY A 153 -7.64 0.83 17.53
CA GLY A 153 -7.16 -0.50 17.18
C GLY A 153 -5.70 -0.78 17.54
N GLN A 154 -5.01 0.15 18.20
CA GLN A 154 -3.60 0.02 18.58
C GLN A 154 -3.39 -0.38 20.04
N VAL A 155 -2.28 -1.08 20.29
CA VAL A 155 -1.72 -1.30 21.63
C VAL A 155 -0.26 -0.87 21.64
N ALA A 156 0.14 -0.11 22.65
CA ALA A 156 1.53 0.28 22.83
C ALA A 156 2.38 -0.95 23.21
N ILE A 157 3.52 -1.12 22.55
CA ILE A 157 4.49 -2.18 22.81
C ILE A 157 5.89 -1.56 23.00
N PRO A 158 6.80 -2.21 23.75
CA PRO A 158 8.07 -1.58 24.14
C PRO A 158 9.12 -1.53 23.02
N LYS A 159 8.99 -2.37 21.98
CA LYS A 159 9.99 -2.53 20.92
C LYS A 159 9.31 -2.73 19.57
N PHE A 160 10.01 -2.35 18.50
CA PHE A 160 9.56 -2.59 17.13
C PHE A 160 9.45 -4.09 16.84
N VAL A 161 8.39 -4.48 16.14
CA VAL A 161 8.36 -5.76 15.42
C VAL A 161 8.98 -5.53 14.05
N ILE A 162 9.95 -6.36 13.69
CA ILE A 162 10.67 -6.24 12.42
C ILE A 162 9.91 -7.01 11.34
N TYR A 163 9.50 -6.28 10.30
CA TYR A 163 8.95 -6.84 9.07
C TYR A 163 9.85 -6.52 7.88
N SER A 164 10.04 -7.50 6.99
CA SER A 164 10.51 -7.32 5.61
C SER A 164 9.49 -8.00 4.71
N ALA A 165 8.77 -7.22 3.89
CA ALA A 165 7.69 -7.76 3.06
C ALA A 165 8.25 -8.67 1.96
N GLU A 166 9.47 -8.37 1.49
CA GLU A 166 10.18 -9.13 0.46
C GLU A 166 11.11 -10.21 1.04
N GLY A 167 11.09 -10.39 2.38
CA GLY A 167 11.86 -11.41 3.08
C GLY A 167 13.33 -11.08 3.33
N GLU A 168 14.03 -10.47 2.36
CA GLU A 168 15.44 -10.13 2.51
C GLU A 168 15.66 -8.90 3.40
N ILE A 169 16.75 -8.90 4.19
CA ILE A 169 17.25 -7.73 4.93
C ILE A 169 18.62 -7.40 4.35
N PRO A 170 18.72 -6.47 3.38
CA PRO A 170 20.00 -6.12 2.79
C PRO A 170 20.88 -5.39 3.80
N ARG A 171 22.19 -5.63 3.70
CA ARG A 171 23.22 -4.85 4.40
C ARG A 171 23.85 -3.91 3.39
N ILE A 172 23.39 -2.67 3.38
CA ILE A 172 23.89 -1.63 2.48
C ILE A 172 24.89 -0.77 3.26
N PRO A 173 26.19 -0.79 2.91
CA PRO A 173 27.17 0.10 3.50
C PRO A 173 26.80 1.58 3.26
N PRO A 174 26.81 2.45 4.28
CA PRO A 174 26.43 3.86 4.09
C PRO A 174 27.23 4.58 3.00
N GLU A 175 28.51 4.24 2.84
CA GLU A 175 29.41 4.81 1.84
C GLU A 175 29.06 4.48 0.39
N SER A 176 28.34 3.38 0.15
CA SER A 176 27.87 3.00 -1.19
C SER A 176 26.42 3.40 -1.45
N TRP A 177 25.73 3.91 -0.44
CA TRP A 177 24.34 4.31 -0.54
C TRP A 177 24.17 5.73 -1.08
N SER A 178 23.13 5.92 -1.90
CA SER A 178 22.64 7.23 -2.31
C SER A 178 21.12 7.23 -2.49
N LEU A 179 20.52 8.42 -2.41
CA LEU A 179 19.11 8.68 -2.66
C LEU A 179 18.95 9.43 -3.97
N ALA A 180 18.19 8.88 -4.90
CA ALA A 180 17.75 9.58 -6.10
C ALA A 180 16.42 10.30 -5.85
N LEU A 181 16.35 11.57 -6.24
CA LEU A 181 15.14 12.39 -6.28
C LEU A 181 14.80 12.67 -7.73
N GLU A 182 13.57 12.40 -8.15
CA GLU A 182 13.12 12.55 -9.53
C GLU A 182 11.83 13.37 -9.63
N TRP A 183 11.80 14.31 -10.57
CA TRP A 183 10.57 15.03 -10.94
C TRP A 183 10.68 15.60 -12.35
N LYS A 184 9.69 15.34 -13.22
CA LYS A 184 9.59 15.91 -14.59
C LYS A 184 10.92 15.92 -15.36
N GLY A 185 11.62 14.79 -15.38
CA GLY A 185 12.91 14.63 -16.07
C GLY A 185 14.12 15.22 -15.34
N SER A 186 13.92 15.98 -14.26
CA SER A 186 15.00 16.37 -13.34
C SER A 186 15.36 15.20 -12.44
N ARG A 187 16.67 14.99 -12.25
CA ARG A 187 17.20 14.00 -11.31
C ARG A 187 18.30 14.61 -10.46
N ARG A 188 18.18 14.43 -9.15
CA ARG A 188 19.23 14.77 -8.18
C ARG A 188 19.60 13.53 -7.39
N THR A 189 20.88 13.25 -7.26
CA THR A 189 21.37 12.17 -6.40
C THR A 189 22.06 12.78 -5.19
N LEU A 190 21.74 12.29 -3.99
CA LEU A 190 22.31 12.72 -2.73
C LEU A 190 22.98 11.53 -2.06
N THR A 191 24.26 11.68 -1.74
CA THR A 191 25.03 10.67 -1.02
C THR A 191 24.60 10.60 0.45
N TYR A 192 24.93 9.50 1.13
CA TYR A 192 24.71 9.39 2.57
C TYR A 192 25.37 10.54 3.35
N GLN A 193 26.60 10.91 3.00
CA GLN A 193 27.35 11.94 3.71
C GLN A 193 26.73 13.32 3.55
N GLU A 194 26.31 13.71 2.35
CA GLU A 194 25.63 15.01 2.12
C GLU A 194 24.32 15.13 2.90
N LEU A 195 23.60 14.02 3.09
CA LEU A 195 22.37 14.00 3.88
C LEU A 195 22.65 13.97 5.37
N LEU A 196 23.69 13.25 5.80
CA LEU A 196 24.10 13.18 7.20
C LEU A 196 24.58 14.54 7.72
N GLU A 197 25.27 15.33 6.90
CA GLU A 197 25.69 16.70 7.22
C GLU A 197 24.50 17.66 7.41
N ARG A 198 23.36 17.37 6.76
CA ARG A 198 22.11 18.12 6.90
C ARG A 198 21.18 17.55 7.97
N SER A 199 21.55 16.38 8.51
CA SER A 199 20.71 15.64 9.43
C SER A 199 20.61 16.35 10.77
N LYS A 200 19.41 16.36 11.33
CA LYS A 200 19.09 16.99 12.62
C LYS A 200 18.31 16.03 13.50
N ASP A 201 18.22 16.37 14.77
CA ASP A 201 17.28 15.76 15.68
C ASP A 201 15.86 16.22 15.32
N LEU A 202 15.01 15.26 14.94
CA LEU A 202 13.64 15.50 14.50
C LEU A 202 12.64 15.36 15.65
N GLY A 203 13.11 15.08 16.87
CA GLY A 203 12.28 14.95 18.06
C GLY A 203 11.68 13.56 18.27
N ALA A 204 10.91 13.44 19.33
CA ALA A 204 10.24 12.19 19.71
C ALA A 204 8.89 12.05 18.97
N MET A 205 8.70 10.92 18.32
CA MET A 205 7.49 10.59 17.56
C MET A 205 7.10 9.13 17.79
N ASP A 206 5.82 8.86 17.58
CA ASP A 206 5.27 7.51 17.68
C ASP A 206 5.33 6.80 16.32
N PHE A 207 5.44 5.47 16.36
CA PHE A 207 5.31 4.61 15.21
C PHE A 207 4.04 3.76 15.36
N HIS A 208 3.24 3.65 14.30
CA HIS A 208 1.98 2.92 14.32
C HIS A 208 1.97 1.82 13.24
N CYS A 209 1.93 0.56 13.65
CA CYS A 209 1.80 -0.55 12.71
C CYS A 209 0.35 -0.78 12.30
N VAL A 210 0.14 -1.21 11.06
CA VAL A 210 -1.20 -1.55 10.57
C VAL A 210 -1.81 -2.77 11.25
N THR A 211 -0.99 -3.65 11.82
CA THR A 211 -1.47 -4.87 12.47
C THR A 211 -2.01 -4.65 13.89
N GLY A 212 -1.90 -3.44 14.45
CA GLY A 212 -2.54 -3.08 15.72
C GLY A 212 -1.60 -2.93 16.92
N TRP A 213 -0.31 -2.65 16.67
CA TRP A 213 0.63 -2.22 17.69
C TRP A 213 1.28 -0.87 17.38
N SER A 214 1.72 -0.16 18.42
CA SER A 214 2.44 1.12 18.32
C SER A 214 3.67 1.14 19.22
N VAL A 215 4.72 1.85 18.82
CA VAL A 215 5.92 2.10 19.65
C VAL A 215 6.01 3.60 19.88
N LYS A 216 5.97 4.02 21.15
CA LYS A 216 5.87 5.43 21.53
C LYS A 216 7.23 6.09 21.74
N GLY A 217 7.28 7.41 21.53
CA GLY A 217 8.33 8.28 22.04
C GLY A 217 9.73 8.01 21.49
N LYS A 218 9.83 7.53 20.25
CA LYS A 218 11.12 7.26 19.61
C LYS A 218 11.71 8.54 19.06
N ARG A 219 12.98 8.80 19.37
CA ARG A 219 13.65 10.02 18.94
C ARG A 219 14.36 9.78 17.62
N TYR A 220 13.98 10.51 16.58
CA TYR A 220 14.46 10.27 15.22
C TYR A 220 15.52 11.28 14.81
N THR A 221 16.52 10.83 14.07
CA THR A 221 17.55 11.68 13.46
C THR A 221 17.50 11.54 11.94
N GLY A 222 17.45 12.65 11.22
CA GLY A 222 17.30 12.64 9.77
C GLY A 222 17.10 14.03 9.15
N VAL A 223 16.54 14.05 7.95
CA VAL A 223 16.15 15.27 7.22
C VAL A 223 14.67 15.24 6.90
N THR A 224 14.07 16.42 6.68
CA THR A 224 12.67 16.50 6.21
C THR A 224 12.60 16.29 4.71
N LEU A 225 11.51 15.69 4.21
CA LEU A 225 11.29 15.55 2.78
C LEU A 225 11.16 16.92 2.09
N ASP A 226 10.49 17.87 2.73
CA ASP A 226 10.38 19.25 2.23
C ASP A 226 11.74 19.88 1.91
N GLU A 227 12.73 19.72 2.79
CA GLU A 227 14.10 20.22 2.55
C GLU A 227 14.74 19.58 1.32
N LEU A 228 14.44 18.30 1.04
CA LEU A 228 14.97 17.59 -0.12
C LEU A 228 14.27 17.98 -1.42
N LEU A 229 12.97 18.29 -1.35
CA LEU A 229 12.18 18.72 -2.50
C LEU A 229 12.48 20.17 -2.92
N ARG A 230 13.12 20.97 -2.04
CA ARG A 230 13.59 22.32 -2.41
C ARG A 230 14.58 22.22 -3.58
N GLY A 231 14.28 22.98 -4.65
CA GLY A 231 15.11 23.04 -5.85
C GLY A 231 14.83 21.93 -6.87
N MET A 232 13.79 21.10 -6.68
CA MET A 232 13.33 20.14 -7.69
C MET A 232 12.50 20.79 -8.83
N GLY A 233 12.39 22.12 -8.87
CA GLY A 233 11.61 22.87 -9.86
C GLY A 233 10.18 23.16 -9.39
N ASP A 234 9.28 23.40 -10.35
CA ASP A 234 7.86 23.65 -10.07
C ASP A 234 7.12 22.35 -9.73
N LEU A 235 6.63 22.27 -8.50
CA LEU A 235 5.91 21.11 -7.94
C LEU A 235 4.39 21.25 -8.01
N SER A 236 3.85 22.28 -8.68
CA SER A 236 2.40 22.55 -8.74
C SER A 236 1.54 21.40 -9.27
N GLU A 237 2.10 20.55 -10.13
CA GLU A 237 1.43 19.35 -10.65
C GLU A 237 1.78 18.04 -9.91
N ALA A 238 2.70 18.07 -8.95
CA ALA A 238 3.02 16.89 -8.15
C ALA A 238 1.86 16.63 -7.18
N LYS A 239 1.33 15.40 -7.18
CA LYS A 239 0.25 14.97 -6.28
C LYS A 239 0.64 13.83 -5.37
N TRP A 240 1.69 13.09 -5.74
CA TRP A 240 2.12 11.90 -5.02
C TRP A 240 3.64 11.88 -4.88
N VAL A 241 4.09 11.34 -3.76
CA VAL A 241 5.48 10.96 -3.51
C VAL A 241 5.55 9.44 -3.58
N PHE A 242 6.30 8.92 -4.54
CA PHE A 242 6.54 7.50 -4.70
C PHE A 242 7.93 7.16 -4.19
N ALA A 243 8.01 6.28 -3.21
CA ALA A 243 9.26 5.91 -2.56
C ALA A 243 9.61 4.45 -2.90
N GLU A 244 10.85 4.20 -3.32
CA GLU A 244 11.33 2.86 -3.69
C GLU A 244 12.50 2.42 -2.80
N SER A 245 12.43 1.17 -2.37
CA SER A 245 13.47 0.45 -1.64
C SER A 245 14.44 -0.25 -2.58
N ALA A 246 15.67 -0.47 -2.10
CA ALA A 246 16.67 -1.28 -2.79
C ALA A 246 16.14 -2.68 -3.16
N THR A 247 15.34 -3.30 -2.30
CA THR A 247 14.88 -4.69 -2.40
C THR A 247 13.80 -4.93 -3.45
N GLY A 248 12.94 -3.96 -3.69
CA GLY A 248 11.67 -4.31 -4.34
C GLY A 248 10.55 -3.36 -4.00
N TYR A 249 10.40 -3.18 -2.70
CA TYR A 249 9.31 -2.49 -2.10
C TYR A 249 9.15 -1.08 -2.65
N SER A 250 7.90 -0.69 -2.80
CA SER A 250 7.55 0.69 -3.05
C SER A 250 6.29 1.04 -2.27
N THR A 251 6.12 2.32 -2.01
CA THR A 251 4.91 2.87 -1.38
C THR A 251 4.69 4.27 -1.91
N VAL A 252 3.45 4.71 -1.78
CA VAL A 252 2.99 5.99 -2.28
C VAL A 252 2.33 6.76 -1.14
N ILE A 253 2.64 8.04 -1.02
CA ILE A 253 1.97 8.95 -0.10
C ILE A 253 1.49 10.19 -0.86
N PRO A 254 0.35 10.78 -0.48
CA PRO A 254 -0.07 12.06 -1.05
C PRO A 254 0.98 13.16 -0.81
N ILE A 255 1.12 14.09 -1.75
CA ILE A 255 2.11 15.18 -1.66
C ILE A 255 1.84 16.08 -0.44
N GLU A 256 0.58 16.23 -0.05
CA GLU A 256 0.18 16.99 1.12
C GLU A 256 0.66 16.40 2.45
N GLU A 257 1.16 15.15 2.45
CA GLU A 257 1.81 14.53 3.62
C GLU A 257 3.34 14.70 3.62
N ALA A 258 3.91 15.32 2.59
CA ALA A 258 5.37 15.49 2.46
C ALA A 258 5.99 16.32 3.59
N HIS A 259 5.28 17.34 4.10
CA HIS A 259 5.74 18.21 5.18
C HIS A 259 5.95 17.48 6.51
N ARG A 260 5.26 16.35 6.71
CA ARG A 260 5.40 15.47 7.89
C ARG A 260 6.30 14.27 7.62
N THR A 261 6.82 14.15 6.40
CA THR A 261 7.60 13.00 5.96
C THR A 261 9.09 13.27 6.11
N LEU A 262 9.80 12.25 6.60
CA LEU A 262 11.17 12.31 7.05
C LEU A 262 11.99 11.22 6.36
N ILE A 263 13.26 11.51 6.12
CA ILE A 263 14.26 10.53 5.72
C ILE A 263 15.15 10.32 6.94
N VAL A 264 14.98 9.15 7.57
CA VAL A 264 15.55 8.82 8.88
C VAL A 264 16.84 8.02 8.70
N PHE A 265 17.89 8.44 9.40
CA PHE A 265 19.20 7.78 9.46
C PHE A 265 19.52 7.18 10.84
N GLY A 266 18.76 7.55 11.88
CA GLY A 266 18.98 7.08 13.24
C GLY A 266 17.73 7.13 14.11
N ILE A 267 17.73 6.28 15.14
CA ILE A 267 16.67 6.16 16.15
C ILE A 267 17.34 6.07 17.53
N ASP A 268 16.83 6.84 18.49
CA ASP A 268 17.29 6.87 19.89
C ASP A 268 18.81 7.09 20.01
N GLY A 269 19.35 8.00 19.19
CA GLY A 269 20.78 8.36 19.17
C GLY A 269 21.70 7.34 18.51
N GLN A 270 21.16 6.23 17.98
CA GLN A 270 21.92 5.20 17.28
C GLN A 270 21.67 5.29 15.76
N ARG A 271 22.67 4.88 14.97
CA ARG A 271 22.49 4.69 13.52
C ARG A 271 21.42 3.63 13.27
N LEU A 272 20.67 3.80 12.19
CA LEU A 272 19.60 2.88 11.82
C LEU A 272 20.19 1.50 11.52
N SER A 273 19.72 0.47 12.23
CA SER A 273 20.13 -0.91 11.95
C SER A 273 19.55 -1.39 10.62
N PRO A 274 20.17 -2.40 9.95
CA PRO A 274 19.62 -2.97 8.72
C PRO A 274 18.16 -3.41 8.85
N GLU A 275 17.78 -4.03 9.98
CA GLU A 275 16.42 -4.50 10.26
C GLU A 275 15.41 -3.34 10.32
N ASN A 276 15.85 -2.17 10.76
CA ASN A 276 15.05 -0.96 10.80
C ASN A 276 15.10 -0.15 9.50
N GLY A 277 15.82 -0.63 8.48
CA GLY A 277 15.92 -0.03 7.16
C GLY A 277 17.19 0.78 6.91
N GLY A 278 18.25 0.56 7.70
CA GLY A 278 19.54 1.23 7.53
C GLY A 278 20.15 1.01 6.14
N PRO A 279 20.78 2.02 5.53
CA PRO A 279 21.23 3.26 6.17
C PRO A 279 20.17 4.37 6.23
N ALA A 280 19.07 4.26 5.47
CA ALA A 280 18.03 5.28 5.41
C ALA A 280 16.64 4.69 5.16
N ARG A 281 15.63 5.24 5.82
CA ARG A 281 14.22 4.89 5.58
C ARG A 281 13.35 6.13 5.43
N LEU A 282 12.23 5.98 4.72
CA LEU A 282 11.12 6.90 4.81
C LEU A 282 10.36 6.69 6.13
N PHE A 283 9.89 7.77 6.72
CA PHE A 283 9.05 7.73 7.91
C PHE A 283 8.09 8.94 7.94
N ASN A 284 6.82 8.69 8.23
CA ASN A 284 5.85 9.74 8.52
C ASN A 284 5.08 9.30 9.79
N PRO A 285 5.09 10.09 10.87
CA PRO A 285 4.49 9.72 12.15
C PRO A 285 2.94 9.73 12.11
N SER A 286 2.34 10.42 11.15
CA SER A 286 0.88 10.48 10.98
C SER A 286 0.33 9.29 10.18
N LEU A 287 1.20 8.59 9.43
CA LEU A 287 0.82 7.45 8.58
C LEU A 287 1.19 6.11 9.23
N TYR A 288 0.51 5.06 8.82
CA TYR A 288 0.86 3.71 9.25
C TYR A 288 2.20 3.24 8.66
N GLY A 289 2.87 2.35 9.41
CA GLY A 289 4.25 1.97 9.18
C GLY A 289 4.60 1.34 7.83
N TRP A 290 3.63 0.81 7.07
CA TRP A 290 3.90 0.31 5.72
C TRP A 290 4.30 1.45 4.77
N LYS A 291 3.80 2.67 5.00
CA LYS A 291 4.20 3.86 4.23
C LYS A 291 5.67 4.25 4.43
N GLY A 292 6.33 3.72 5.45
CA GLY A 292 7.74 3.98 5.71
C GLY A 292 8.67 2.98 5.01
N ALA A 293 8.95 3.19 3.72
CA ALA A 293 9.87 2.37 2.95
C ALA A 293 11.27 2.28 3.61
N LYS A 294 11.73 1.05 3.87
CA LYS A 294 13.08 0.75 4.38
C LYS A 294 14.09 0.71 3.24
N TRP A 295 15.39 0.86 3.54
CA TRP A 295 16.46 0.80 2.54
C TRP A 295 16.17 1.70 1.34
N LEU A 296 15.72 2.92 1.63
CA LEU A 296 15.18 3.86 0.66
C LEU A 296 16.27 4.24 -0.34
N VAL A 297 16.04 4.11 -1.64
CA VAL A 297 17.04 4.46 -2.68
C VAL A 297 16.52 5.48 -3.68
N LYS A 298 15.20 5.65 -3.79
CA LYS A 298 14.62 6.62 -4.72
C LYS A 298 13.31 7.20 -4.20
N ILE A 299 13.12 8.48 -4.45
CA ILE A 299 11.84 9.18 -4.36
C ILE A 299 11.56 9.80 -5.74
N SER A 300 10.42 9.49 -6.34
CA SER A 300 9.89 10.23 -7.49
C SER A 300 8.61 10.97 -7.09
N LEU A 301 8.45 12.18 -7.62
CA LEU A 301 7.18 12.87 -7.56
C LEU A 301 6.33 12.47 -8.78
N GLU A 302 5.04 12.26 -8.57
CA GLU A 302 4.13 11.78 -9.62
C GLU A 302 2.87 12.64 -9.65
N LYS A 303 2.34 12.86 -10.86
CA LYS A 303 1.05 13.54 -11.08
C LYS A 303 -0.11 12.59 -10.83
N ASP A 304 0.04 11.35 -11.26
CA ASP A 304 -1.00 10.33 -11.21
C ASP A 304 -0.70 9.31 -10.12
N TYR A 305 -1.77 8.75 -9.53
CA TYR A 305 -1.65 7.74 -8.50
C TYR A 305 -1.16 6.41 -9.10
N ILE A 306 -0.20 5.78 -8.42
CA ILE A 306 0.30 4.44 -8.76
C ILE A 306 0.44 3.67 -7.44
N ASP A 307 -0.08 2.45 -7.40
CA ASP A 307 0.08 1.60 -6.23
C ASP A 307 1.55 1.26 -5.96
N GLY A 308 1.92 1.37 -4.69
CA GLY A 308 3.05 0.62 -4.14
C GLY A 308 2.64 -0.80 -3.76
N PHE A 309 3.53 -1.49 -3.05
CA PHE A 309 3.40 -2.92 -2.79
C PHE A 309 2.15 -3.27 -1.97
N TRP A 310 1.96 -2.63 -0.80
CA TRP A 310 0.80 -2.94 0.04
C TRP A 310 -0.48 -2.29 -0.50
N GLU A 311 -0.37 -1.17 -1.19
CA GLU A 311 -1.54 -0.53 -1.81
C GLU A 311 -2.14 -1.43 -2.91
N ALA A 312 -1.31 -2.10 -3.71
CA ALA A 312 -1.74 -3.14 -4.65
C ALA A 312 -2.42 -4.34 -3.96
N LEU A 313 -2.20 -4.50 -2.65
CA LEU A 313 -2.68 -5.59 -1.82
C LEU A 313 -3.72 -5.12 -0.79
N SER A 314 -4.61 -4.23 -1.22
CA SER A 314 -5.79 -3.69 -0.51
C SER A 314 -5.55 -2.58 0.51
N TYR A 315 -4.30 -2.26 0.85
CA TYR A 315 -4.03 -1.23 1.87
C TYR A 315 -4.30 0.18 1.33
N HIS A 316 -4.70 1.07 2.25
CA HIS A 316 -5.18 2.40 1.88
C HIS A 316 -4.12 3.26 1.16
N GLU A 317 -4.59 4.08 0.22
CA GLU A 317 -3.77 4.93 -0.64
C GLU A 317 -3.01 5.99 0.16
N ARG A 318 -3.66 6.61 1.17
CA ARG A 318 -3.03 7.53 2.15
C ARG A 318 -2.49 6.86 3.41
N GLY A 319 -3.33 6.14 4.17
CA GLY A 319 -2.88 5.38 5.35
C GLY A 319 -2.81 6.20 6.64
N LEU A 320 -3.67 7.22 6.79
CA LEU A 320 -3.70 8.11 7.95
C LEU A 320 -4.20 7.39 9.21
N VAL A 321 -3.37 7.43 10.27
CA VAL A 321 -3.62 6.70 11.52
C VAL A 321 -4.86 7.22 12.25
N GLN A 322 -5.04 8.53 12.29
CA GLN A 322 -6.15 9.19 13.01
C GLN A 322 -7.53 8.86 12.41
N ARG A 323 -7.58 8.47 11.12
CA ARG A 323 -8.81 8.07 10.43
C ARG A 323 -8.96 6.55 10.28
N ASN A 324 -8.10 5.77 10.93
CA ASN A 324 -8.07 4.31 10.85
C ASN A 324 -8.02 3.77 9.41
N GLU A 325 -7.32 4.49 8.52
CA GLU A 325 -7.21 4.19 7.09
C GLU A 325 -6.30 2.99 6.82
N ARG A 326 -6.71 1.78 7.21
CA ARG A 326 -5.92 0.56 7.01
C ARG A 326 -6.08 0.00 5.60
N PHE A 327 -7.30 -0.01 5.09
CA PHE A 327 -7.66 -0.61 3.80
C PHE A 327 -8.42 0.37 2.92
N LYS A 328 -8.30 0.17 1.60
CA LYS A 328 -9.03 0.91 0.57
C LYS A 328 -10.54 0.79 0.76
N ILE A 329 -11.26 1.84 0.42
CA ILE A 329 -12.73 1.86 0.41
C ILE A 329 -13.19 1.79 -1.04
N ARG A 330 -13.80 0.66 -1.40
CA ARG A 330 -14.50 0.42 -2.67
C ARG A 330 -15.95 0.02 -2.43
N ASN A 331 -16.53 0.56 -1.36
CA ASN A 331 -17.94 0.40 -1.02
C ASN A 331 -18.58 1.80 -0.87
N PRO A 332 -19.65 2.12 -1.64
CA PRO A 332 -20.31 3.42 -1.57
C PRO A 332 -20.91 3.70 -0.18
N ASP A 333 -21.37 2.65 0.51
CA ASP A 333 -22.07 2.73 1.80
C ASP A 333 -21.12 2.94 2.99
N VAL A 334 -19.81 2.73 2.79
CA VAL A 334 -18.80 2.95 3.82
C VAL A 334 -18.36 4.41 3.80
N VAL A 335 -18.66 5.11 4.89
CA VAL A 335 -18.27 6.51 5.12
C VAL A 335 -17.34 6.69 6.33
N ASP A 336 -17.22 5.65 7.17
CA ASP A 336 -16.47 5.67 8.42
C ASP A 336 -15.70 4.36 8.63
N LEU A 337 -14.46 4.48 9.11
CA LEU A 337 -13.57 3.36 9.46
C LEU A 337 -13.38 3.20 10.97
N CYS A 338 -13.94 4.13 11.74
CA CYS A 338 -14.18 4.03 13.18
C CYS A 338 -15.49 3.24 13.42
#